data_AF-A0A7S0CKC7-F1
#
_entry.id   AF-A0A7S0CKC7-F1
#
_cell.length_a   1.000
_cell.length_b   1.000
_cell.length_c   1.000
_cell.angle_alpha   90.00
_cell.angle_beta   90.00
_cell.angle_gamma   90.00
#
_symmetry.space_group_name_H-M   'P 1'
#
loop_
_entity.id
_entity.type
_entity.pdbx_description
1 polymer ?
#
loop_
_entity_poly.entity_id
_entity_poly.type
_entity_poly.pdbx_seq_one_letter_code
_entity_poly.pdbx_strand_id
1 'polypeptide(L)'
;FHEMGHGHHGMLSNANFGRLASTNVLTDFVELPSQLFEHWLSQPEVLKKHAKHFETGEPISDELLQKIKAAEKFNQGFETVEYAACALFDMAVHMIEDYDDGFDLGDFEAKQMERMGMPKGIVMRHRPTHFQHLFSSS
;
A
#
# COMPACT_ATOMS: atom_id res chain seq x y z
N PHE A 1 0.88 2.73 11.54
CA PHE A 1 -0.54 2.42 11.84
C PHE A 1 -0.98 1.17 11.11
N HIS A 2 -0.75 1.08 9.79
CA HIS A 2 -0.95 -0.12 8.97
C HIS A 2 -0.59 -1.45 9.66
N GLU A 3 0.69 -1.68 9.98
CA GLU A 3 1.16 -2.92 10.62
C GLU A 3 0.50 -3.19 11.97
N MET A 4 0.18 -2.13 12.72
CA MET A 4 -0.52 -2.28 13.99
C MET A 4 -1.96 -2.75 13.77
N GLY A 5 -2.59 -2.43 12.64
CA GLY A 5 -3.88 -3.00 12.24
C GLY A 5 -3.81 -4.50 11.99
N HIS A 6 -2.75 -5.01 11.32
CA HIS A 6 -2.50 -6.45 11.26
C HIS A 6 -2.27 -7.04 12.66
N GLY A 7 -1.50 -6.34 13.51
CA GLY A 7 -1.30 -6.72 14.90
C GLY A 7 -2.61 -6.87 15.68
N HIS A 8 -3.55 -5.92 15.53
CA HIS A 8 -4.86 -6.00 16.16
C HIS A 8 -5.73 -7.10 15.56
N HIS A 9 -5.71 -7.28 14.23
CA HIS A 9 -6.42 -8.37 13.57
C HIS A 9 -5.97 -9.74 14.12
N GLY A 10 -4.67 -9.90 14.36
CA GLY A 10 -4.10 -11.08 15.02
C GLY A 10 -4.48 -11.20 16.49
N MET A 11 -4.23 -10.17 17.29
CA MET A 11 -4.44 -10.18 18.75
C MET A 11 -5.91 -10.35 19.15
N LEU A 12 -6.84 -9.85 18.34
CA LEU A 12 -8.28 -9.91 18.62
C LEU A 12 -8.95 -11.17 18.03
N SER A 13 -8.20 -12.02 17.34
CA SER A 13 -8.72 -13.29 16.83
C SER A 13 -9.18 -14.20 17.96
N ASN A 14 -10.43 -14.68 17.87
CA ASN A 14 -11.01 -15.65 18.79
C ASN A 14 -11.52 -16.91 18.06
N ALA A 15 -10.78 -17.35 17.04
CA ALA A 15 -11.12 -18.55 16.29
C ALA A 15 -10.68 -19.83 17.03
N ASN A 16 -11.50 -20.88 16.97
CA ASN A 16 -11.23 -22.16 17.62
C ASN A 16 -10.12 -22.98 16.93
N PHE A 17 -9.92 -22.77 15.63
CA PHE A 17 -8.96 -23.54 14.83
C PHE A 17 -7.84 -22.62 14.34
N GLY A 18 -6.58 -23.01 14.57
CA GLY A 18 -5.42 -22.19 14.17
C GLY A 18 -5.37 -21.86 12.68
N ARG A 19 -5.89 -22.75 11.81
CA ARG A 19 -6.02 -22.50 10.37
C ARG A 19 -6.96 -21.34 10.03
N LEU A 20 -7.86 -20.96 10.94
CA LEU A 20 -8.84 -19.88 10.75
C LEU A 20 -8.55 -18.68 11.67
N ALA A 21 -7.42 -18.70 12.38
CA ALA A 21 -7.08 -17.70 13.37
C ALA A 21 -6.17 -16.60 12.78
N SER A 22 -6.15 -15.47 13.47
CA SER A 22 -5.28 -14.34 13.16
C SER A 22 -5.54 -13.76 11.76
N THR A 23 -4.49 -13.28 11.10
CA THR A 23 -4.50 -12.74 9.73
C THR A 23 -4.60 -13.82 8.65
N ASN A 24 -4.95 -15.08 8.99
CA ASN A 24 -5.10 -16.17 8.04
C ASN A 24 -6.48 -16.11 7.34
N VAL A 25 -6.63 -15.09 6.50
CA VAL A 25 -7.82 -14.75 5.72
C VAL A 25 -7.42 -14.62 4.25
N LEU A 26 -8.37 -14.32 3.37
CA LEU A 26 -8.07 -14.07 1.96
C LEU A 26 -7.12 -12.87 1.81
N THR A 27 -6.19 -12.95 0.85
CA THR A 27 -5.19 -11.90 0.60
C THR A 27 -5.82 -10.57 0.19
N ASP A 28 -6.96 -10.58 -0.48
CA ASP A 28 -7.73 -9.38 -0.82
C ASP A 28 -8.52 -8.79 0.36
N PHE A 29 -8.58 -9.50 1.50
CA PHE A 29 -9.21 -9.05 2.73
C PHE A 29 -8.20 -8.68 3.82
N VAL A 30 -7.03 -9.31 3.84
CA VAL A 30 -6.06 -9.16 4.95
C VAL A 30 -5.58 -7.71 5.14
N GLU A 31 -5.54 -6.94 4.05
CA GLU A 31 -5.17 -5.53 4.01
C GLU A 31 -6.27 -4.59 4.52
N LEU A 32 -7.53 -5.02 4.55
CA LEU A 32 -8.63 -4.15 4.96
C LEU A 32 -8.47 -3.67 6.42
N PRO A 33 -8.22 -4.54 7.42
CA PRO A 33 -8.01 -4.09 8.79
C PRO A 33 -6.78 -3.18 8.97
N SER A 34 -5.68 -3.43 8.24
CA SER A 34 -4.48 -2.59 8.31
C SER A 34 -4.73 -1.20 7.74
N GLN A 35 -5.32 -1.10 6.55
CA GLN A 35 -5.67 0.17 5.91
C GLN A 35 -6.72 0.96 6.70
N LEU A 36 -7.76 0.30 7.24
CA LEU A 36 -8.73 0.97 8.12
C LEU A 36 -8.05 1.59 9.34
N PHE A 37 -7.01 0.93 9.88
CA PHE A 37 -6.28 1.44 11.03
C PHE A 37 -5.43 2.69 10.71
N GLU A 38 -5.11 2.95 9.44
CA GLU A 38 -4.40 4.15 9.02
C GLU A 38 -5.24 5.42 9.21
N HIS A 39 -6.57 5.34 9.16
CA HIS A 39 -7.44 6.49 9.39
C HIS A 39 -7.30 7.10 10.80
N TRP A 40 -6.82 6.33 11.78
CA TRP A 40 -6.52 6.85 13.11
C TRP A 40 -5.37 7.85 13.10
N LEU A 41 -4.42 7.73 12.16
CA LEU A 41 -3.30 8.64 12.04
C LEU A 41 -3.74 10.06 11.70
N SER A 42 -4.88 10.27 11.03
CA SER A 42 -5.36 11.61 10.68
C SER A 42 -6.32 12.22 11.72
N GLN A 43 -6.70 11.46 12.76
CA GLN A 43 -7.59 11.99 13.80
C GLN A 43 -6.85 13.00 14.70
N PRO A 44 -7.35 14.23 14.87
CA PRO A 44 -6.67 15.26 15.66
C PRO A 44 -6.34 14.83 17.10
N GLU A 45 -7.25 14.12 17.76
CA GLU A 45 -7.07 13.62 19.12
C GLU A 45 -5.96 12.57 19.24
N VAL A 46 -5.75 11.78 18.19
CA VAL A 46 -4.64 10.81 18.10
C VAL A 46 -3.35 11.55 17.79
N LEU A 47 -3.33 12.42 16.77
CA LEU A 47 -2.14 13.18 16.39
C LEU A 47 -1.61 14.04 17.53
N LYS A 48 -2.46 14.80 18.23
CA LYS A 48 -2.03 15.64 19.36
C LYS A 48 -1.38 14.85 20.50
N LYS A 49 -1.74 13.56 20.65
CA LYS A 49 -1.15 12.70 21.66
C LYS A 49 0.28 12.26 21.30
N HIS A 50 0.57 12.10 20.01
CA HIS A 50 1.82 11.48 19.52
C HIS A 50 2.76 12.45 18.79
N ALA A 51 2.23 13.37 17.98
CA ALA A 51 2.97 14.39 17.26
C ALA A 51 3.35 15.52 18.23
N LYS A 52 4.50 15.37 18.88
CA LYS A 52 5.07 16.34 19.82
C LYS A 52 6.44 16.79 19.35
N HIS A 53 6.78 18.04 19.63
CA HIS A 53 8.13 18.55 19.37
C HIS A 53 9.15 17.75 20.18
N PHE A 54 10.22 17.29 19.54
CA PHE A 54 11.14 16.32 20.15
C PHE A 54 11.92 16.87 21.35
N GLU A 55 12.17 18.18 21.39
CA GLU A 55 12.89 18.82 22.51
C GLU A 55 11.96 19.32 23.61
N THR A 56 10.81 19.88 23.25
CA THR A 56 9.94 20.62 24.19
C THR A 56 8.77 19.77 24.68
N GLY A 57 8.43 18.70 23.96
CA GLY A 57 7.27 17.85 24.26
C GLY A 57 5.92 18.50 23.94
N GLU A 58 5.91 19.75 23.43
CA GLU A 58 4.69 20.46 23.07
C GLU A 58 3.98 19.75 21.90
N PRO A 59 2.65 19.56 21.96
CA PRO A 59 1.90 18.94 20.89
C PRO A 59 1.87 19.82 19.63
N ILE A 60 1.66 19.17 18.48
CA ILE A 60 1.40 19.86 17.21
C ILE A 60 0.29 20.90 17.35
N SER A 61 0.51 22.09 16.78
CA SER A 61 -0.45 23.19 16.83
C SER A 61 -1.67 22.94 15.94
N ASP A 62 -2.80 23.58 16.27
CA ASP A 62 -4.01 23.51 15.47
C ASP A 62 -3.82 24.07 14.05
N GLU A 63 -2.99 25.10 13.91
CA GLU A 63 -2.67 25.67 12.60
C GLU A 63 -1.97 24.65 11.69
N LEU A 64 -1.00 23.89 12.24
CA LEU A 64 -0.30 22.85 11.47
C LEU A 64 -1.22 21.67 11.14
N LEU A 65 -2.09 21.26 12.07
CA LEU A 65 -3.09 20.23 11.81
C LEU A 65 -4.02 20.61 10.66
N GLN A 66 -4.48 21.86 10.61
CA GLN A 66 -5.31 22.35 9.51
C GLN A 66 -4.57 22.32 8.17
N LYS A 67 -3.28 22.67 8.15
CA LYS A 67 -2.45 22.60 6.93
C LYS A 67 -2.25 21.15 6.45
N ILE A 68 -1.99 20.21 7.37
CA ILE A 68 -1.89 18.78 7.04
C ILE A 68 -3.21 18.29 6.44
N LYS A 69 -4.34 18.60 7.07
CA LYS A 69 -5.67 18.21 6.58
C LYS A 69 -5.96 18.78 5.20
N ALA A 70 -5.64 20.06 4.97
CA ALA A 70 -5.81 20.69 3.66
C ALA A 70 -4.92 20.05 2.57
N ALA A 71 -3.78 19.49 2.96
CA ALA A 71 -2.84 18.82 2.07
C ALA A 71 -3.14 17.31 1.87
N GLU A 72 -4.16 16.71 2.51
CA GLU A 72 -4.44 15.27 2.42
C GLU A 72 -4.62 14.76 0.97
N LYS A 73 -5.13 15.62 0.08
CA LYS A 73 -5.35 15.28 -1.33
C LYS A 73 -4.17 15.62 -2.23
N PHE A 74 -3.15 16.27 -1.69
CA PHE A 74 -1.93 16.55 -2.43
C PHE A 74 -1.28 15.23 -2.84
N ASN A 75 -0.71 15.18 -4.05
CA ASN A 75 -0.01 14.03 -4.60
C ASN A 75 -0.81 12.72 -4.83
N GLN A 76 -2.11 12.68 -4.49
CA GLN A 76 -2.95 11.48 -4.68
C GLN A 76 -2.98 10.96 -6.12
N GLY A 77 -2.85 11.85 -7.12
CA GLY A 77 -2.72 11.43 -8.52
C GLY A 77 -1.44 10.63 -8.80
N PHE A 78 -0.33 10.96 -8.16
CA PHE A 78 0.91 10.19 -8.27
C PHE A 78 0.78 8.84 -7.57
N GLU A 79 0.40 8.87 -6.28
CA GLU A 79 0.28 7.68 -5.42
C GLU A 79 -0.68 6.64 -6.00
N THR A 80 -1.83 7.11 -6.50
CA THR A 80 -2.84 6.22 -7.10
C THR A 80 -2.32 5.59 -8.39
N VAL A 81 -1.64 6.37 -9.26
CA VAL A 81 -1.14 5.87 -10.55
C VAL A 81 0.01 4.89 -10.36
N GLU A 82 0.99 5.18 -9.51
CA GLU A 82 2.11 4.23 -9.29
C GLU A 82 1.64 2.90 -8.70
N TYR A 83 0.61 2.92 -7.84
CA TYR A 83 0.03 1.73 -7.21
C TYR A 83 -0.84 0.94 -8.19
N ALA A 84 -1.75 1.61 -8.90
CA ALA A 84 -2.62 0.98 -9.88
C ALA A 84 -1.82 0.35 -11.03
N ALA A 85 -0.74 1.01 -11.47
CA ALA A 85 0.16 0.45 -12.48
C ALA A 85 0.76 -0.89 -12.03
N CYS A 86 1.18 -1.01 -10.77
CA CYS A 86 1.65 -2.27 -10.20
C CYS A 86 0.58 -3.37 -10.21
N ALA A 87 -0.64 -3.07 -9.75
CA ALA A 87 -1.74 -4.06 -9.74
C ALA A 87 -2.19 -4.48 -11.15
N LEU A 88 -2.22 -3.53 -12.09
CA LEU A 88 -2.56 -3.83 -13.48
C LEU A 88 -1.46 -4.65 -14.18
N PHE A 89 -0.19 -4.33 -13.91
CA PHE A 89 0.94 -5.11 -14.42
C PHE A 89 0.95 -6.53 -13.84
N ASP A 90 0.69 -6.67 -12.54
CA ASP A 90 0.55 -7.96 -11.86
C ASP A 90 -0.49 -8.85 -12.55
N MET A 91 -1.70 -8.33 -12.76
CA MET A 91 -2.71 -9.07 -13.51
C MET A 91 -2.24 -9.39 -14.93
N ALA A 92 -1.65 -8.43 -15.63
CA ALA A 92 -1.21 -8.61 -17.02
C ALA A 92 -0.16 -9.72 -17.16
N VAL A 93 0.82 -9.78 -16.25
CA VAL A 93 1.88 -10.80 -16.31
C VAL A 93 1.34 -12.19 -15.95
N HIS A 94 0.42 -12.30 -14.98
CA HIS A 94 -0.17 -13.58 -14.57
C HIS A 94 -1.32 -14.06 -15.47
N MET A 95 -1.77 -13.26 -16.44
CA MET A 95 -2.72 -13.66 -17.48
C MET A 95 -2.03 -14.14 -18.77
N ILE A 96 -0.70 -14.22 -18.81
CA ILE A 96 0.03 -14.79 -19.95
C ILE A 96 -0.17 -16.31 -19.92
N GLU A 97 -0.88 -16.84 -20.92
CA GLU A 97 -1.12 -18.29 -21.05
C GLU A 97 0.04 -19.02 -21.73
N ASP A 98 0.66 -18.38 -22.74
CA ASP A 98 1.77 -18.93 -23.52
C ASP A 98 2.91 -17.90 -23.62
N TYR A 99 4.14 -18.36 -23.38
CA TYR A 99 5.37 -17.60 -23.62
C TYR A 99 6.43 -18.51 -24.26
N ASP A 100 7.27 -17.93 -25.11
CA ASP A 100 8.39 -18.65 -25.73
C ASP A 100 9.70 -18.41 -24.95
N ASP A 101 10.76 -19.15 -25.33
CA ASP A 101 12.10 -19.02 -24.74
C ASP A 101 12.73 -17.62 -24.94
N GLY A 102 12.13 -16.78 -25.81
CA GLY A 102 12.54 -15.40 -26.09
C GLY A 102 11.79 -14.35 -25.26
N PHE A 103 10.95 -14.75 -24.29
CA PHE A 103 10.20 -13.81 -23.47
C PHE A 103 11.11 -12.88 -22.65
N ASP A 104 11.00 -11.58 -22.90
CA ASP A 104 11.67 -10.53 -22.16
C ASP A 104 10.66 -9.77 -21.29
N LEU A 105 10.77 -9.96 -19.97
CA LEU A 105 9.88 -9.34 -18.99
C LEU A 105 10.01 -7.80 -18.96
N GLY A 106 11.18 -7.26 -19.29
CA GLY A 106 11.42 -5.82 -19.35
C GLY A 106 10.78 -5.17 -20.57
N ASP A 107 10.83 -5.83 -21.73
CA ASP A 107 10.10 -5.40 -22.94
C ASP A 107 8.58 -5.53 -22.72
N PHE A 108 8.12 -6.60 -22.08
CA PHE A 108 6.72 -6.75 -21.69
C PHE A 108 6.26 -5.62 -20.76
N GLU A 109 7.04 -5.29 -19.72
CA GLU A 109 6.78 -4.15 -18.84
C GLU A 109 6.66 -2.83 -19.62
N ALA A 110 7.63 -2.52 -20.48
CA ALA A 110 7.62 -1.31 -21.29
C ALA A 110 6.34 -1.19 -22.15
N LYS A 111 5.95 -2.28 -22.81
CA LYS A 111 4.71 -2.35 -23.61
C LYS A 111 3.45 -2.19 -22.75
N GLN A 112 3.41 -2.75 -21.56
CA GLN A 112 2.28 -2.56 -20.63
C GLN A 112 2.18 -1.10 -20.17
N MET A 113 3.30 -0.46 -19.84
CA MET A 113 3.32 0.95 -19.45
C MET A 113 2.85 1.87 -20.58
N GLU A 114 3.25 1.58 -21.82
CA GLU A 114 2.76 2.30 -23.00
C GLU A 114 1.26 2.11 -23.20
N ARG A 115 0.77 0.85 -23.14
CA ARG A 115 -0.66 0.52 -23.27
C ARG A 115 -1.52 1.22 -22.22
N MET A 116 -1.04 1.35 -20.99
CA MET A 116 -1.74 2.04 -19.90
C MET A 116 -1.72 3.57 -20.06
N GLY A 117 -0.94 4.12 -21.01
CA GLY A 117 -0.79 5.56 -21.18
C GLY A 117 -0.06 6.21 -20.01
N MET A 118 0.95 5.53 -19.45
CA MET A 118 1.64 5.99 -18.24
C MET A 118 2.24 7.40 -18.42
N PRO A 119 1.99 8.33 -17.47
CA PRO A 119 2.60 9.65 -17.51
C PRO A 119 4.13 9.57 -17.40
N LYS A 120 4.85 10.38 -18.19
CA LYS A 120 6.34 10.38 -18.21
C LYS A 120 7.02 10.61 -16.86
N GLY A 121 6.34 11.26 -15.92
CA GLY A 121 6.88 11.59 -14.60
C GLY A 121 6.55 10.57 -13.51
N ILE A 122 5.83 9.49 -13.82
CA ILE A 122 5.38 8.48 -12.85
C ILE A 122 5.87 7.12 -13.31
N VAL A 123 6.43 6.36 -12.38
CA VAL A 123 6.89 4.98 -12.61
C VAL A 123 6.08 4.03 -11.74
N MET A 124 6.10 2.73 -12.06
CA MET A 124 5.58 1.71 -11.16
C MET A 124 6.28 1.78 -9.80
N ARG A 125 5.51 1.65 -8.72
CA ARG A 125 6.04 1.62 -7.35
C ARG A 125 7.05 0.50 -7.13
N HIS A 126 6.84 -0.64 -7.79
CA HIS A 126 7.76 -1.77 -7.80
C HIS A 126 7.92 -2.29 -9.24
N ARG A 127 9.13 -2.27 -9.78
CA ARG A 127 9.46 -2.89 -11.06
C ARG A 127 9.77 -4.37 -10.89
N PRO A 128 9.65 -5.20 -11.94
CA PRO A 128 9.65 -6.66 -11.81
C PRO A 128 10.85 -7.25 -11.06
N THR A 129 12.07 -6.75 -11.31
CA THR A 129 13.30 -7.26 -10.68
C THR A 129 13.35 -7.09 -9.17
N HIS A 130 12.50 -6.24 -8.60
CA HIS A 130 12.41 -5.98 -7.17
C HIS A 130 10.96 -5.98 -6.67
N PHE A 131 10.04 -6.63 -7.40
CA PHE A 131 8.64 -6.74 -7.01
C PHE A 131 8.43 -7.93 -6.07
N GLN A 132 8.91 -7.77 -4.84
CA GLN A 132 8.90 -8.83 -3.83
C GLN A 132 7.50 -9.35 -3.49
N HIS A 133 6.49 -8.48 -3.48
CA HIS A 133 5.10 -8.89 -3.25
C HIS A 133 4.55 -9.90 -4.27
N LEU A 134 5.15 -9.99 -5.47
CA LEU A 134 4.74 -10.95 -6.50
C LEU A 134 5.70 -12.15 -6.59
N PHE A 135 7.01 -11.88 -6.56
CA PHE A 135 8.03 -12.87 -6.93
C PHE A 135 8.82 -13.43 -5.75
N SER A 136 8.44 -13.12 -4.50
CA SER A 136 9.15 -13.62 -3.31
C SER A 136 8.26 -14.19 -2.21
N SER A 137 6.94 -14.09 -2.35
CA SER A 137 5.97 -14.68 -1.42
C SER A 137 5.58 -16.09 -1.88
N SER A 138 5.87 -17.07 -1.02
CA SER A 138 5.34 -18.44 -1.04
C SER A 138 4.29 -18.61 0.06
#